data_AF-A0A845R4I6-F1
#
_entry.id   AF-A0A845R4I6-F1
#
_cell.length_a   1.000
_cell.length_b   1.000
_cell.length_c   1.000
_cell.angle_alpha   90.00
_cell.angle_beta   90.00
_cell.angle_gamma   90.00
#
_symmetry.space_group_name_H-M   'P 1'
#
loop_
_entity.id
_entity.type
_entity.pdbx_description
1 polymer ?
#
loop_
_entity_poly.entity_id
_entity_poly.type
_entity_poly.pdbx_seq_one_letter_code
_entity_poly.pdbx_strand_id
1 'polypeptide(L)'
;MRQRYGKPSKWDWTLAAGALLAGLLLLLPFVPALLREKLPVVLIPVGVGLLVMNAFSLAYYKSLPEEEQKERSRADRDERNDMIRGKAACVVLDLETGLWVVLLFVYGLYQENRDIFTLLIWVNLFRICAIGLTRWWVSRKY
;
A
#
# COMPACT_ATOMS: atom_id res chain seq x y z
N MET A 1 -21.73 7.47 4.88
CA MET A 1 -21.02 6.59 3.93
C MET A 1 -20.88 5.21 4.57
N ARG A 2 -21.57 4.17 4.07
CA ARG A 2 -21.40 2.80 4.61
C ARG A 2 -20.02 2.28 4.20
N GLN A 3 -19.11 2.10 5.17
CA GLN A 3 -17.80 1.51 4.91
C GLN A 3 -17.98 0.07 4.44
N ARG A 4 -17.52 -0.21 3.22
CA ARG A 4 -17.62 -1.52 2.55
C ARG A 4 -16.41 -2.39 2.95
N TYR A 5 -16.42 -2.92 4.17
CA TYR A 5 -15.42 -3.93 4.56
C TYR A 5 -15.86 -5.31 4.07
N GLY A 6 -15.10 -5.85 3.11
CA GLY A 6 -15.16 -7.26 2.70
C GLY A 6 -14.25 -8.13 3.55
N LYS A 7 -14.33 -9.44 3.38
CA LYS A 7 -13.40 -10.37 4.05
C LYS A 7 -11.95 -10.03 3.64
N PRO A 8 -11.02 -9.80 4.60
CA PRO A 8 -9.63 -9.48 4.27
C PRO A 8 -8.99 -10.60 3.45
N SER A 9 -8.23 -10.21 2.43
CA SER A 9 -7.54 -11.13 1.51
C SER A 9 -6.36 -11.79 2.20
N LYS A 10 -5.93 -12.96 1.71
CA LYS A 10 -4.67 -13.60 2.17
C LYS A 10 -3.48 -12.65 2.01
N TRP A 11 -3.50 -11.81 0.96
CA TRP A 11 -2.47 -10.82 0.70
C TRP A 11 -2.39 -9.75 1.80
N ASP A 12 -3.52 -9.30 2.35
CA ASP A 12 -3.54 -8.28 3.40
C ASP A 12 -2.88 -8.80 4.69
N TRP A 13 -3.07 -10.08 5.00
CA TRP A 13 -2.39 -10.73 6.12
C TRP A 13 -0.90 -10.94 5.86
N THR A 14 -0.51 -11.33 4.63
CA THR A 14 0.91 -11.46 4.28
C THR A 14 1.64 -10.13 4.28
N LEU A 15 0.98 -9.04 3.89
CA LEU A 15 1.54 -7.69 3.93
C LEU A 15 1.76 -7.22 5.37
N ALA A 16 0.77 -7.44 6.24
CA ALA A 16 0.88 -7.09 7.66
C ALA A 16 1.99 -7.91 8.35
N ALA A 17 2.03 -9.23 8.10
CA ALA A 17 3.07 -10.11 8.62
C ALA A 17 4.46 -9.77 8.05
N GLY A 18 4.55 -9.47 6.75
CA GLY A 18 5.79 -9.07 6.08
C GLY A 18 6.35 -7.76 6.63
N ALA A 19 5.50 -6.75 6.86
CA ALA A 19 5.92 -5.48 7.47
C ALA A 19 6.45 -5.68 8.90
N LEU A 20 5.78 -6.50 9.71
CA LEU A 20 6.25 -6.84 11.06
C LEU A 20 7.58 -7.58 11.04
N LEU A 21 7.69 -8.61 10.20
CA LEU A 21 8.87 -9.44 10.10
C LEU A 21 10.06 -8.62 9.59
N ALA A 22 9.86 -7.75 8.60
CA ALA A 22 10.88 -6.81 8.14
C ALA A 22 11.31 -5.84 9.26
N GLY A 23 10.36 -5.28 10.02
CA GLY A 23 10.66 -4.42 11.16
C GLY A 23 11.47 -5.13 12.25
N LEU A 24 11.15 -6.38 12.55
CA LEU A 24 11.87 -7.21 13.53
C LEU A 24 13.28 -7.60 13.04
N LEU A 25 13.42 -7.99 11.77
CA LEU A 25 14.72 -8.33 11.20
C LEU A 25 15.68 -7.13 11.21
N LEU A 26 15.16 -5.91 11.05
CA LEU A 26 15.96 -4.69 11.08
C LEU A 26 16.52 -4.36 12.48
N LEU A 27 15.98 -4.96 13.55
CA LEU A 27 16.51 -4.81 14.92
C LEU A 27 17.77 -5.66 15.18
N LEU A 28 18.10 -6.59 14.28
CA LEU A 28 19.20 -7.53 14.48
C LEU A 28 20.58 -6.84 14.42
N PRO A 29 21.57 -7.35 15.19
CA PRO A 29 22.87 -6.72 15.39
C PRO A 29 23.73 -6.55 14.13
N PHE A 30 23.42 -7.26 13.04
CA PHE A 30 24.13 -7.17 11.76
C PHE A 30 23.62 -6.05 10.83
N VAL A 31 22.50 -5.41 11.15
CA VAL A 31 21.90 -4.36 10.31
C VAL A 31 22.54 -2.99 10.61
N PRO A 32 22.89 -2.16 9.59
CA PRO A 32 23.46 -0.83 9.82
C PRO A 32 22.65 0.02 10.81
N ALA A 33 23.34 0.72 11.72
CA ALA A 33 22.71 1.50 12.81
C ALA A 33 21.66 2.51 12.30
N LEU A 34 21.96 3.19 11.19
CA LEU A 34 21.03 4.11 10.51
C LEU A 34 19.67 3.48 10.16
N LEU A 35 19.68 2.22 9.69
CA LEU A 35 18.45 1.50 9.33
C LEU A 35 17.76 0.97 10.60
N ARG A 36 18.53 0.48 11.56
CA ARG A 36 18.03 -0.06 12.84
C ARG A 36 17.28 0.96 13.68
N GLU A 37 17.71 2.22 13.67
CA GLU A 37 17.10 3.26 14.50
C GLU A 37 15.83 3.88 13.88
N LYS A 38 15.75 3.93 12.55
CA LYS A 38 14.70 4.70 11.85
C LYS A 38 13.57 3.83 11.33
N LEU A 39 13.89 2.71 10.68
CA LEU A 39 12.90 1.91 9.94
C LEU A 39 12.01 1.02 10.85
N PRO A 40 12.52 0.35 11.90
CA PRO A 40 11.68 -0.44 12.80
C PRO A 40 10.58 0.37 13.49
N VAL A 41 10.88 1.63 13.83
CA VAL A 41 9.93 2.57 14.46
C VAL A 41 8.71 2.84 13.57
N VAL A 42 8.85 2.70 12.25
CA VAL A 42 7.74 2.88 11.29
C VAL A 42 7.12 1.54 10.91
N LEU A 43 7.94 0.55 10.56
CA LEU A 43 7.47 -0.73 10.03
C LEU A 43 6.69 -1.56 11.05
N ILE A 44 7.11 -1.54 12.32
CA ILE A 44 6.43 -2.32 13.37
C ILE A 44 5.04 -1.73 13.65
N PRO A 45 4.86 -0.42 13.93
CA PRO A 45 3.52 0.14 14.12
C PRO A 45 2.62 0.01 12.90
N VAL A 46 3.15 0.18 11.68
CA VAL A 46 2.37 -0.01 10.44
C VAL A 46 1.90 -1.46 10.32
N GLY A 47 2.79 -2.43 10.58
CA GLY A 47 2.44 -3.85 10.56
C GLY A 47 1.38 -4.22 11.61
N VAL A 48 1.51 -3.70 12.84
CA VAL A 48 0.51 -3.87 13.90
C VAL A 48 -0.83 -3.22 13.49
N GLY A 49 -0.80 -1.99 12.98
CA GLY A 49 -1.99 -1.28 12.54
C GLY A 49 -2.76 -2.03 11.45
N LEU A 50 -2.04 -2.57 10.46
CA LEU A 50 -2.63 -3.40 9.40
C LEU A 50 -3.24 -4.69 9.96
N LEU A 51 -2.57 -5.37 10.90
CA LEU A 51 -3.14 -6.56 11.56
C LEU A 51 -4.43 -6.22 12.31
N VAL A 52 -4.44 -5.13 13.07
CA VAL A 52 -5.61 -4.69 13.83
C VAL A 52 -6.76 -4.34 12.88
N MET A 53 -6.48 -3.60 11.81
CA MET A 53 -7.49 -3.24 10.81
C MET A 53 -8.07 -4.49 10.12
N ASN A 54 -7.22 -5.46 9.77
CA ASN A 54 -7.66 -6.73 9.19
C ASN A 54 -8.49 -7.56 10.18
N ALA A 55 -8.11 -7.57 11.46
CA ALA A 55 -8.84 -8.26 12.51
C ALA A 55 -10.22 -7.63 12.76
N PHE A 56 -10.32 -6.30 12.82
CA PHE A 56 -11.60 -5.58 12.93
C PHE A 56 -12.48 -5.82 11.70
N SER A 57 -11.89 -5.78 10.50
CA SER A 57 -12.60 -6.08 9.25
C SER A 57 -13.16 -7.51 9.25
N LEU A 58 -12.36 -8.49 9.70
CA LEU A 58 -12.80 -9.88 9.82
C LEU A 58 -13.89 -10.07 10.88
N ALA A 59 -13.75 -9.41 12.04
CA ALA A 59 -14.75 -9.46 13.11
C ALA A 59 -16.07 -8.87 12.66
N TYR A 60 -16.04 -7.71 12.00
CA TYR A 60 -17.21 -7.08 11.42
C TYR A 60 -17.86 -7.97 10.35
N TYR A 61 -17.06 -8.56 9.46
CA TYR A 61 -17.56 -9.47 8.44
C TYR A 61 -18.28 -10.68 9.04
N LYS A 62 -17.71 -11.28 10.10
CA LYS A 62 -18.30 -12.43 10.80
C LYS A 62 -19.54 -12.07 11.61
N SER A 63 -19.69 -10.82 12.03
CA SER A 63 -20.87 -10.35 12.79
C SER A 63 -22.12 -10.18 11.92
N LEU A 64 -21.98 -10.20 10.60
CA LEU A 64 -23.10 -10.08 9.66
C LEU A 64 -23.88 -11.40 9.54
N PRO A 65 -25.20 -11.36 9.29
CA PRO A 65 -25.99 -12.55 8.97
C PRO A 65 -25.43 -13.30 7.76
N GLU A 66 -25.58 -14.63 7.71
CA GLU A 66 -25.05 -15.44 6.60
C GLU A 66 -25.58 -15.03 5.23
N GLU A 67 -26.82 -14.54 5.15
CA GLU A 67 -27.43 -14.04 3.93
C GLU A 67 -26.72 -12.77 3.43
N GLU A 68 -26.47 -11.80 4.31
CA GLU A 68 -25.71 -10.58 3.97
C GLU A 68 -24.25 -10.89 3.62
N GLN A 69 -23.63 -11.91 4.24
CA GLN A 69 -22.29 -12.36 3.86
C GLN A 69 -22.27 -12.95 2.44
N LYS A 70 -23.28 -13.74 2.07
CA LYS A 70 -23.43 -14.32 0.73
C LYS A 70 -23.72 -13.24 -0.32
N GLU A 71 -24.56 -12.26 0.00
CA GLU A 71 -24.81 -11.12 -0.88
C GLU A 71 -23.57 -10.28 -1.10
N ARG A 72 -22.81 -9.97 -0.04
CA ARG A 72 -21.56 -9.20 -0.16
C ARG A 72 -20.51 -9.94 -0.96
N SER A 73 -20.36 -11.25 -0.77
CA SER A 73 -19.42 -12.06 -1.55
C SER A 73 -19.83 -12.22 -3.02
N ARG A 74 -21.12 -12.14 -3.34
CA ARG A 74 -21.63 -12.05 -4.72
C ARG A 74 -21.38 -10.68 -5.33
N ALA A 75 -21.73 -9.60 -4.62
CA ALA A 75 -21.50 -8.22 -5.05
C ALA A 75 -20.00 -7.91 -5.26
N ASP A 76 -19.11 -8.64 -4.58
CA ASP A 76 -17.67 -8.54 -4.78
C ASP A 76 -17.18 -9.13 -6.12
N ARG A 77 -17.99 -9.97 -6.77
CA ARG A 77 -17.70 -10.57 -8.08
C ARG A 77 -18.39 -9.86 -9.25
N ASP A 78 -19.14 -8.79 -8.98
CA ASP A 78 -19.79 -8.04 -10.04
C ASP A 78 -18.76 -7.23 -10.83
N GLU A 79 -18.78 -7.35 -12.17
CA GLU A 79 -17.88 -6.65 -13.09
C GLU A 79 -17.88 -5.12 -12.87
N ARG A 80 -19.03 -4.57 -12.44
CA ARG A 80 -19.15 -3.15 -12.10
C ARG A 80 -18.29 -2.77 -10.89
N ASN A 81 -18.19 -3.64 -9.88
CA ASN A 81 -17.41 -3.39 -8.69
C ASN A 81 -15.90 -3.49 -9.01
N ASP A 82 -15.52 -4.41 -9.89
CA ASP A 82 -14.15 -4.51 -10.41
C ASP A 82 -13.75 -3.25 -11.19
N MET A 83 -14.64 -2.72 -12.03
CA MET A 83 -14.39 -1.45 -12.71
C MET A 83 -14.21 -0.28 -11.71
N ILE A 84 -15.02 -0.22 -10.66
CA ILE A 84 -14.90 0.83 -9.62
C ILE A 84 -13.57 0.69 -8.88
N ARG A 85 -13.17 -0.53 -8.51
CA ARG A 85 -11.87 -0.81 -7.88
C ARG A 85 -10.70 -0.39 -8.77
N GLY A 86 -10.75 -0.73 -10.06
CA GLY A 86 -9.73 -0.33 -11.03
C GLY A 86 -9.61 1.19 -11.15
N LYS A 87 -10.74 1.91 -11.21
CA LYS A 87 -10.75 3.39 -11.22
C LYS A 87 -10.21 3.97 -9.93
N ALA A 88 -10.61 3.45 -8.77
CA ALA A 88 -10.12 3.90 -7.48
C ALA A 88 -8.61 3.70 -7.34
N ALA A 89 -8.09 2.55 -7.77
CA ALA A 89 -6.66 2.27 -7.79
C ALA A 89 -5.90 3.27 -8.68
N CYS A 90 -6.43 3.61 -9.86
CA CYS A 90 -5.82 4.62 -10.74
C CYS A 90 -5.78 6.01 -10.06
N VAL A 91 -6.89 6.45 -9.46
CA VAL A 91 -6.94 7.75 -8.78
C VAL A 91 -5.97 7.80 -7.60
N VAL A 92 -5.88 6.72 -6.82
CA VAL A 92 -4.92 6.64 -5.70
C VAL A 92 -3.48 6.68 -6.22
N LEU A 93 -3.16 5.95 -7.29
CA LEU A 93 -1.83 5.99 -7.89
C LEU A 93 -1.47 7.39 -8.42
N ASP A 94 -2.41 8.10 -9.02
CA ASP A 94 -2.20 9.47 -9.50
C ASP A 94 -1.97 10.43 -8.33
N LEU A 95 -2.78 10.32 -7.26
CA LEU A 95 -2.61 11.10 -6.03
C LEU A 95 -1.28 10.79 -5.33
N GLU A 96 -0.91 9.51 -5.23
CA GLU A 96 0.36 9.06 -4.64
C GLU A 96 1.54 9.60 -5.46
N THR A 97 1.42 9.63 -6.79
CA THR A 97 2.42 10.22 -7.68
C THR A 97 2.58 11.72 -7.43
N GLY A 98 1.47 12.46 -7.35
CA GLY A 98 1.48 13.88 -6.98
C GLY A 98 2.13 14.13 -5.62
N LEU A 99 1.74 13.36 -4.59
CA LEU A 99 2.29 13.48 -3.25
C LEU A 99 3.81 13.24 -3.23
N TRP A 100 4.28 12.23 -3.94
CA TRP A 100 5.72 11.93 -4.06
C TRP A 100 6.49 13.07 -4.72
N VAL A 101 5.94 13.69 -5.77
CA VAL A 101 6.57 14.85 -6.43
C VAL A 101 6.68 16.03 -5.46
N VAL A 102 5.62 16.32 -4.70
CA VAL A 102 5.62 17.39 -3.69
C VAL A 102 6.65 17.11 -2.59
N LEU A 103 6.68 15.89 -2.05
CA LEU A 103 7.65 15.51 -1.01
C LEU A 103 9.09 15.61 -1.49
N LEU A 104 9.37 15.26 -2.75
CA LEU A 104 10.69 15.47 -3.34
C LEU A 104 11.03 16.93 -3.45
N PHE A 105 10.09 17.77 -3.88
CA PHE A 105 10.31 19.21 -3.99
C PHE A 105 10.63 19.83 -2.62
N VAL A 106 9.86 19.46 -1.60
CA VAL A 106 10.13 19.86 -0.21
C VAL A 106 11.51 19.36 0.23
N TYR A 107 11.83 18.08 0.01
CA TYR A 107 13.14 17.53 0.36
C TYR A 107 14.29 18.29 -0.31
N GLY A 108 14.19 18.60 -1.61
CA GLY A 108 15.20 19.36 -2.35
C GLY A 108 15.37 20.81 -1.89
N LEU A 109 14.34 21.44 -1.30
CA LEU A 109 14.43 22.78 -0.72
C LEU A 109 15.11 22.80 0.66
N TYR A 110 14.93 21.74 1.45
CA TYR A 110 15.40 21.71 2.86
C TYR A 110 16.70 20.91 3.08
N GLN A 111 17.13 20.06 2.14
CA GLN A 111 18.33 19.24 2.26
C GLN A 111 19.39 19.62 1.23
N GLU A 112 20.62 19.83 1.67
CA GLU A 112 21.76 20.17 0.80
C GLU A 112 22.34 18.95 0.06
N ASN A 113 21.88 17.75 0.38
CA ASN A 113 22.48 16.50 -0.11
C ASN A 113 22.03 16.18 -1.54
N ARG A 114 22.70 16.80 -2.52
CA ARG A 114 22.35 16.78 -3.96
C ARG A 114 22.36 15.37 -4.57
N ASP A 115 23.23 14.48 -4.11
CA ASP A 115 23.35 13.12 -4.63
C ASP A 115 22.11 12.29 -4.30
N ILE A 116 21.65 12.36 -3.04
CA ILE A 116 20.44 11.66 -2.59
C ILE A 116 19.22 12.22 -3.32
N PHE A 117 19.12 13.54 -3.43
CA PHE A 117 18.01 14.19 -4.14
C PHE A 117 17.96 13.77 -5.62
N THR A 118 19.10 13.76 -6.30
CA THR A 118 19.20 13.35 -7.71
C THR A 118 18.84 11.88 -7.91
N LEU A 119 19.31 11.00 -7.02
CA LEU A 119 18.94 9.58 -7.02
C LEU A 119 17.42 9.41 -6.84
N LEU A 120 16.82 10.13 -5.89
CA LEU A 120 15.38 10.07 -5.64
C LEU A 120 14.55 10.56 -6.84
N ILE A 121 15.02 11.57 -7.57
CA ILE A 121 14.39 12.01 -8.83
C ILE A 121 14.43 10.87 -9.87
N TRP A 122 15.60 10.26 -10.09
CA TRP A 122 15.72 9.16 -11.05
C TRP A 122 14.84 7.96 -10.70
N VAL A 123 14.78 7.59 -9.42
CA VAL A 123 13.90 6.52 -8.92
C VAL A 123 12.43 6.87 -9.19
N ASN A 124 12.03 8.11 -8.93
CA ASN A 124 10.66 8.56 -9.17
C ASN A 124 10.31 8.55 -10.66
N LEU A 125 11.22 9.02 -11.51
CA LEU A 125 11.05 9.06 -12.95
C LEU A 125 10.93 7.64 -13.53
N PHE A 126 11.80 6.72 -13.09
CA PHE A 126 11.67 5.29 -13.42
C PHE A 126 10.32 4.74 -12.98
N ARG A 127 9.84 5.08 -11.78
CA ARG A 127 8.54 4.64 -11.27
C ARG A 127 7.38 5.12 -12.16
N ILE A 128 7.37 6.39 -12.56
CA ILE A 128 6.34 6.95 -13.45
C ILE A 128 6.36 6.21 -14.80
N CYS A 129 7.55 5.99 -15.37
CA CYS A 129 7.70 5.22 -16.61
C CYS A 129 7.20 3.77 -16.44
N ALA A 130 7.53 3.10 -15.33
CA ALA A 130 7.09 1.74 -15.06
C ALA A 130 5.56 1.63 -14.92
N ILE A 131 4.91 2.61 -14.28
CA ILE A 131 3.44 2.69 -14.18
C ILE A 131 2.83 2.89 -15.58
N GLY A 132 3.37 3.80 -16.38
CA GLY A 132 2.91 4.02 -17.76
C GLY A 132 3.05 2.76 -18.63
N LEU A 133 4.19 2.08 -18.52
CA LEU A 133 4.51 0.89 -19.31
C LEU A 133 3.65 -0.32 -18.89
N THR A 134 3.44 -0.51 -17.57
CA THR A 134 2.53 -1.55 -17.08
C THR A 134 1.09 -1.29 -17.51
N ARG A 135 0.61 -0.04 -17.46
CA ARG A 135 -0.71 0.33 -17.95
C ARG A 135 -0.86 0.05 -19.45
N TRP A 136 0.12 0.45 -20.26
CA TRP A 136 0.14 0.17 -21.70
C TRP A 136 0.12 -1.34 -21.98
N TRP A 137 0.95 -2.11 -21.28
CA TRP A 137 1.02 -3.57 -21.45
C TRP A 137 -0.28 -4.26 -21.08
N VAL A 138 -0.89 -3.89 -19.95
CA VAL A 138 -2.19 -4.42 -19.51
C VAL A 138 -3.30 -4.06 -20.50
N SER A 139 -3.34 -2.83 -21.01
CA SER A 139 -4.34 -2.40 -22.02
C SER A 139 -4.24 -3.11 -23.37
N ARG A 140 -3.15 -3.83 -23.65
CA ARG A 140 -3.05 -4.67 -24.85
C ARG A 140 -3.64 -6.06 -24.65
N LYS A 141 -3.76 -6.51 -23.40
CA LYS A 141 -4.15 -7.87 -23.05
C LYS A 141 -5.64 -7.97 -22.69
N TYR A 142 -6.25 -6.85 -22.32
CA TYR A 142 -7.67 -6.68 -21.96
C TYR A 142 -8.26 -5.58 -22.83
#